data_AF-A0A0F6TDX4-F1
#
_entry.id   AF-A0A0F6TDX4-F1
#
_cell.length_a   1.000
_cell.length_b   1.000
_cell.length_c   1.000
_cell.angle_alpha   90.00
_cell.angle_beta   90.00
_cell.angle_gamma   90.00
#
_symmetry.space_group_name_H-M   'P 1'
#
loop_
_entity.id
_entity.type
_entity.pdbx_description
1 polymer ?
#
loop_
_entity_poly.entity_id
_entity_poly.type
_entity_poly.pdbx_seq_one_letter_code
_entity_poly.pdbx_strand_id
1 'polypeptide(L)'
;MRSLDKEIKSRDRAEKTKPLGVAAAAAVALLVIVSGIYFAATNTNEEDVTAESTTSTTRSADSKTLSLTRETPLADTVSCSYPDAGTASKEISKPQTENISTKGTVTVTLTTNQGDIPMELDRSVAPCTVNAIEHFANNGYYDDTICHRLTTSGIFVLQCGDPSGTGAGGPGFSFANEYPTDEAADTSTPVTYPRGSIAMANAGADTNGSQFFLNYQDSPLAPSYTYFGQVTDSGLNTLDAIADKGTANGGGDGSPAEEVRITKVSVTS
;
A
#
# COMPACT_ATOMS: atom_id res chain seq x y z
N MET A 1 -22.10 53.63 14.06
CA MET A 1 -22.40 53.50 12.60
C MET A 1 -21.40 54.21 11.66
N ARG A 2 -20.38 54.96 12.12
CA ARG A 2 -19.41 55.64 11.21
C ARG A 2 -18.11 54.88 10.88
N SER A 3 -17.84 53.71 11.48
CA SER A 3 -16.65 52.91 11.14
C SER A 3 -16.92 51.80 10.12
N LEU A 4 -18.17 51.33 9.99
CA LEU A 4 -18.54 50.25 9.06
C LEU A 4 -18.63 50.72 7.59
N ASP A 5 -18.99 51.98 7.33
CA ASP A 5 -19.02 52.54 5.97
C ASP A 5 -17.62 52.79 5.37
N LYS A 6 -16.60 52.89 6.22
CA LYS A 6 -15.21 53.11 5.77
C LYS A 6 -14.53 51.82 5.32
N GLU A 7 -14.95 50.68 5.86
CA GLU A 7 -14.41 49.35 5.53
C GLU A 7 -15.07 48.72 4.30
N ILE A 8 -16.34 49.02 4.02
CA ILE A 8 -17.00 48.54 2.80
C ILE A 8 -16.44 49.26 1.56
N LYS A 9 -16.11 50.56 1.66
CA LYS A 9 -15.53 51.34 0.56
C LYS A 9 -14.08 50.99 0.21
N SER A 10 -13.32 50.35 1.09
CA SER A 10 -11.95 49.91 0.78
C SER A 10 -11.93 48.57 0.02
N ARG A 11 -12.93 47.71 0.23
CA ARG A 11 -13.04 46.40 -0.42
C ARG A 11 -13.53 46.49 -1.87
N ASP A 12 -14.38 47.45 -2.19
CA ASP A 12 -14.89 47.66 -3.56
C ASP A 12 -13.83 48.21 -4.54
N ARG A 13 -12.74 48.78 -4.02
CA ARG A 13 -11.64 49.31 -4.83
C ARG A 13 -10.55 48.27 -5.12
N ALA A 14 -10.56 47.13 -4.43
CA ALA A 14 -9.58 46.06 -4.61
C ALA A 14 -9.96 45.05 -5.72
N GLU A 15 -11.21 45.04 -6.19
CA GLU A 15 -11.63 44.15 -7.30
C GLU A 15 -11.49 44.79 -8.69
N LYS A 16 -11.16 46.08 -8.81
CA LYS A 16 -11.13 46.79 -10.10
C LYS A 16 -9.76 46.97 -10.75
N THR A 17 -8.74 46.24 -10.32
CA THR A 17 -7.42 46.24 -10.98
C THR A 17 -6.86 44.83 -11.10
N LYS A 18 -7.34 44.08 -12.10
CA LYS A 18 -6.57 43.02 -12.74
C LYS A 18 -6.36 43.42 -14.21
N PRO A 19 -5.13 43.30 -14.75
CA PRO A 19 -4.83 43.80 -16.09
C PRO A 19 -5.54 42.97 -17.16
N LEU A 20 -6.16 43.65 -18.11
CA LEU A 20 -6.94 43.15 -19.25
C LEU A 20 -6.10 42.34 -20.30
N GLY A 21 -4.95 41.79 -19.91
CA GLY A 21 -3.98 41.19 -20.83
C GLY A 21 -4.18 39.70 -21.15
N VAL A 22 -4.90 38.94 -20.32
CA VAL A 22 -4.97 37.47 -20.46
C VAL A 22 -6.15 37.00 -21.32
N ALA A 23 -7.24 37.77 -21.37
CA ALA A 23 -8.42 37.40 -22.17
C ALA A 23 -8.26 37.64 -23.68
N ALA A 24 -7.35 38.55 -24.10
CA ALA A 24 -7.12 38.84 -25.51
C ALA A 24 -6.18 37.81 -26.19
N ALA A 25 -5.26 37.19 -25.44
CA ALA A 25 -4.31 36.20 -25.98
C ALA A 25 -4.98 34.87 -26.37
N ALA A 26 -6.01 34.44 -25.63
CA ALA A 26 -6.70 33.17 -25.90
C ALA A 26 -7.59 33.23 -27.16
N ALA A 27 -8.19 34.40 -27.46
CA ALA A 27 -9.06 34.56 -28.64
C ALA A 27 -8.28 34.64 -29.96
N VAL A 28 -7.07 35.22 -29.95
CA VAL A 28 -6.20 35.28 -31.14
C VAL A 28 -5.56 33.92 -31.42
N ALA A 29 -5.16 33.17 -30.39
CA ALA A 29 -4.60 31.83 -30.56
C ALA A 29 -5.61 30.83 -31.19
N LEU A 30 -6.88 30.89 -30.80
CA LEU A 30 -7.92 30.01 -31.37
C LEU A 30 -8.25 30.34 -32.83
N LEU A 31 -8.25 31.62 -33.23
CA LEU A 31 -8.48 32.00 -34.62
C LEU A 31 -7.31 31.62 -35.55
N VAL A 32 -6.06 31.69 -35.07
CA VAL A 32 -4.88 31.23 -35.83
C VAL A 32 -4.88 29.70 -35.99
N ILE A 33 -5.32 28.95 -34.99
CA ILE A 33 -5.41 27.49 -35.06
C ILE A 33 -6.51 27.05 -36.04
N VAL A 34 -7.70 27.67 -35.98
CA VAL A 34 -8.81 27.31 -36.88
C VAL A 34 -8.54 27.72 -38.34
N SER A 35 -7.90 28.87 -38.57
CA SER A 35 -7.49 29.30 -39.92
C SER A 35 -6.31 28.48 -40.47
N GLY A 36 -5.37 28.05 -39.63
CA GLY A 36 -4.28 27.16 -40.02
C GLY A 36 -4.75 25.76 -40.43
N ILE A 37 -5.73 25.18 -39.71
CA ILE A 37 -6.32 23.88 -40.06
C ILE A 37 -7.11 23.97 -41.38
N TYR A 38 -7.86 25.06 -41.62
CA TYR A 38 -8.60 25.24 -42.87
C TYR A 38 -7.68 25.43 -44.07
N PHE A 39 -6.60 26.22 -43.93
CA PHE A 39 -5.62 26.42 -45.00
C PHE A 39 -4.85 25.13 -45.33
N ALA A 40 -4.49 24.33 -44.32
CA ALA A 40 -3.85 23.02 -44.49
C ALA A 40 -4.79 21.97 -45.12
N ALA A 41 -6.10 22.03 -44.85
CA ALA A 41 -7.08 21.10 -45.42
C ALA A 41 -7.43 21.41 -46.89
N THR A 42 -7.26 22.64 -47.36
CA THR A 42 -7.63 23.03 -48.73
C THR A 42 -6.46 23.10 -49.72
N ASN A 43 -5.21 22.98 -49.25
CA ASN A 43 -4.05 23.25 -50.08
C ASN A 43 -2.90 22.27 -49.81
N THR A 44 -3.00 21.03 -50.31
CA THR A 44 -1.92 20.15 -50.84
C THR A 44 -2.43 18.70 -50.92
N ASN A 45 -2.57 18.15 -52.14
CA ASN A 45 -1.63 17.28 -52.87
C ASN A 45 -1.40 15.91 -52.21
N GLU A 46 -1.85 14.88 -52.92
CA GLU A 46 -1.77 13.46 -52.62
C GLU A 46 -0.32 13.00 -52.39
N GLU A 47 0.07 12.79 -51.13
CA GLU A 47 1.10 11.82 -50.76
C GLU A 47 0.63 11.06 -49.52
N ASP A 48 0.67 9.73 -49.63
CA ASP A 48 0.18 8.75 -48.66
C ASP A 48 0.93 8.86 -47.33
N VAL A 49 0.25 9.34 -46.28
CA VAL A 49 0.79 9.36 -44.92
C VAL A 49 0.18 8.20 -44.15
N THR A 50 0.87 7.06 -44.19
CA THR A 50 0.67 5.96 -43.25
C THR A 50 0.73 6.49 -41.82
N ALA A 51 -0.40 6.46 -41.13
CA ALA A 51 -0.47 6.71 -39.69
C ALA A 51 0.29 5.59 -38.96
N GLU A 52 1.54 5.84 -38.60
CA GLU A 52 2.21 5.09 -37.54
C GLU A 52 1.40 5.28 -36.25
N SER A 53 0.66 4.24 -35.87
CA SER A 53 0.21 4.09 -34.50
C SER A 53 1.45 3.99 -33.62
N THR A 54 1.84 5.12 -33.03
CA THR A 54 2.74 5.12 -31.88
C THR A 54 2.04 4.35 -30.78
N THR A 55 2.29 3.05 -30.75
CA THR A 55 2.00 2.19 -29.63
C THR A 55 2.81 2.78 -28.49
N SER A 56 2.14 3.50 -27.60
CA SER A 56 2.69 3.83 -26.28
C SER A 56 2.84 2.51 -25.55
N THR A 57 3.95 1.81 -25.81
CA THR A 57 4.47 0.77 -24.95
C THR A 57 4.74 1.45 -23.62
N THR A 58 3.79 1.32 -22.68
CA THR A 58 4.07 1.48 -21.26
C THR A 58 5.24 0.56 -20.98
N ARG A 59 6.44 1.14 -20.87
CA ARG A 59 7.60 0.43 -20.35
C ARG A 59 7.21 0.07 -18.92
N SER A 60 6.87 -1.20 -18.65
CA SER A 60 6.99 -1.72 -17.30
C SER A 60 8.38 -1.34 -16.84
N ALA A 61 8.46 -0.47 -15.83
CA ALA A 61 9.70 -0.26 -15.13
C ALA A 61 10.18 -1.64 -14.70
N ASP A 62 11.38 -2.01 -15.13
CA ASP A 62 12.10 -3.20 -14.70
C ASP A 62 12.43 -3.01 -13.21
N SER A 63 11.42 -3.13 -12.36
CA SER A 63 11.54 -2.98 -10.92
C SER A 63 12.13 -4.28 -10.39
N LYS A 64 13.38 -4.20 -9.92
CA LYS A 64 14.12 -5.30 -9.32
C LYS A 64 13.21 -6.07 -8.37
N THR A 65 13.08 -7.38 -8.58
CA THR A 65 12.33 -8.25 -7.67
C THR A 65 13.03 -8.32 -6.32
N LEU A 66 12.26 -8.18 -5.25
CA LEU A 66 12.71 -8.34 -3.89
C LEU A 66 13.24 -9.77 -3.68
N SER A 67 14.45 -9.89 -3.12
CA SER A 67 14.96 -11.18 -2.67
C SER A 67 14.16 -11.64 -1.44
N LEU A 68 13.81 -12.91 -1.36
CA LEU A 68 13.09 -13.45 -0.19
C LEU A 68 14.03 -13.86 0.94
N THR A 69 15.32 -13.51 0.82
CA THR A 69 16.36 -13.78 1.79
C THR A 69 17.22 -12.54 2.01
N ARG A 70 17.74 -12.39 3.23
CA ARG A 70 18.72 -11.37 3.60
C ARG A 70 20.06 -11.58 2.89
N GLU A 71 20.76 -10.50 2.57
CA GLU A 71 22.15 -10.60 2.11
C GLU A 71 23.09 -10.90 3.28
N THR A 72 22.82 -10.30 4.45
CA THR A 72 23.59 -10.50 5.66
C THR A 72 22.79 -11.34 6.66
N PRO A 73 23.23 -12.56 7.02
CA PRO A 73 22.56 -13.37 8.03
C PRO A 73 22.57 -12.69 9.40
N LEU A 74 21.45 -12.78 10.11
CA LEU A 74 21.34 -12.35 11.50
C LEU A 74 22.06 -13.33 12.44
N ALA A 75 22.39 -12.83 13.65
CA ALA A 75 22.81 -13.69 14.75
C ALA A 75 21.72 -14.72 15.11
N ASP A 76 22.06 -15.80 15.82
CA ASP A 76 21.10 -16.87 16.12
C ASP A 76 19.89 -16.41 16.95
N THR A 77 20.09 -15.35 17.74
CA THR A 77 19.02 -14.65 18.47
C THR A 77 19.20 -13.14 18.38
N VAL A 78 18.09 -12.40 18.49
CA VAL A 78 18.06 -10.94 18.53
C VAL A 78 17.28 -10.42 19.75
N SER A 79 17.44 -9.12 20.03
CA SER A 79 16.60 -8.38 20.96
C SER A 79 15.65 -7.46 20.18
N CYS A 80 14.38 -7.48 20.53
CA CYS A 80 13.30 -6.72 19.90
C CYS A 80 12.77 -5.63 20.83
N SER A 81 12.28 -4.54 20.26
CA SER A 81 11.73 -3.40 21.01
C SER A 81 10.32 -3.08 20.54
N TYR A 82 9.41 -2.93 21.50
CA TYR A 82 7.98 -2.63 21.27
C TYR A 82 7.57 -1.37 22.08
N PRO A 83 8.09 -0.17 21.77
CA PRO A 83 7.72 1.06 22.48
C PRO A 83 6.23 1.39 22.35
N ASP A 84 5.67 2.05 23.36
CA ASP A 84 4.28 2.51 23.32
C ASP A 84 4.06 3.48 22.15
N ALA A 85 2.94 3.31 21.45
CA ALA A 85 2.59 4.11 20.29
C ALA A 85 1.07 4.21 20.14
N GLY A 86 0.54 5.43 20.30
CA GLY A 86 -0.89 5.69 20.14
C GLY A 86 -1.75 5.01 21.20
N THR A 87 -2.99 4.68 20.84
CA THR A 87 -3.95 4.00 21.71
C THR A 87 -4.33 2.65 21.08
N ALA A 88 -4.36 1.60 21.89
CA ALA A 88 -4.73 0.28 21.42
C ALA A 88 -6.21 0.24 20.99
N SER A 89 -6.47 -0.30 19.79
CA SER A 89 -7.84 -0.58 19.34
C SER A 89 -8.41 -1.85 19.97
N LYS A 90 -7.52 -2.74 20.42
CA LYS A 90 -7.82 -3.95 21.20
C LYS A 90 -6.66 -4.17 22.16
N GLU A 91 -6.97 -4.37 23.43
CA GLU A 91 -5.95 -4.56 24.47
C GLU A 91 -5.16 -5.85 24.23
N ILE A 92 -3.84 -5.76 24.34
CA ILE A 92 -2.92 -6.90 24.32
C ILE A 92 -1.61 -6.54 25.03
N SER A 93 -0.97 -7.53 25.65
CA SER A 93 0.40 -7.38 26.15
C SER A 93 1.42 -7.18 25.03
N LYS A 94 2.63 -6.74 25.40
CA LYS A 94 3.77 -6.72 24.47
C LYS A 94 4.39 -8.12 24.33
N PRO A 95 4.97 -8.46 23.16
CA PRO A 95 5.72 -9.69 22.97
C PRO A 95 7.00 -9.76 23.83
N GLN A 96 7.62 -10.94 23.88
CA GLN A 96 8.95 -11.11 24.46
C GLN A 96 9.99 -10.28 23.70
N THR A 97 10.95 -9.69 24.41
CA THR A 97 11.94 -8.78 23.82
C THR A 97 13.33 -9.38 23.68
N GLU A 98 13.68 -10.42 24.44
CA GLU A 98 15.04 -10.96 24.48
C GLU A 98 15.11 -12.38 23.92
N ASN A 99 16.28 -12.78 23.40
CA ASN A 99 16.55 -14.13 22.92
C ASN A 99 15.55 -14.61 21.84
N ILE A 100 15.11 -13.72 20.96
CA ILE A 100 14.18 -14.06 19.89
C ILE A 100 14.94 -14.79 18.80
N SER A 101 14.56 -16.04 18.52
CA SER A 101 15.25 -16.87 17.54
C SER A 101 15.11 -16.31 16.12
N THR A 102 16.19 -16.39 15.35
CA THR A 102 16.22 -16.04 13.91
C THR A 102 16.14 -17.26 13.00
N LYS A 103 15.84 -18.45 13.57
CA LYS A 103 15.89 -19.72 12.86
C LYS A 103 14.50 -20.33 12.69
N GLY A 104 14.32 -20.96 11.53
CA GLY A 104 13.12 -21.71 11.19
C GLY A 104 11.95 -20.82 10.78
N THR A 105 10.87 -21.48 10.42
CA THR A 105 9.62 -20.85 10.01
C THR A 105 8.53 -21.09 11.05
N VAL A 106 7.47 -20.28 10.99
CA VAL A 106 6.25 -20.45 11.76
C VAL A 106 5.09 -20.53 10.79
N THR A 107 4.29 -21.60 10.88
CA THR A 107 3.07 -21.69 10.08
C THR A 107 1.94 -20.97 10.80
N VAL A 108 1.32 -20.01 10.12
CA VAL A 108 0.15 -19.28 10.60
C VAL A 108 -0.99 -19.47 9.61
N THR A 109 -2.16 -19.88 10.09
CA THR A 109 -3.36 -19.99 9.25
C THR A 109 -4.40 -18.99 9.69
N LEU A 110 -4.81 -18.11 8.76
CA LEU A 110 -5.97 -17.26 8.93
C LEU A 110 -7.21 -18.04 8.47
N THR A 111 -8.07 -18.44 9.40
CA THR A 111 -9.36 -19.04 9.03
C THR A 111 -10.37 -17.94 8.78
N THR A 112 -10.78 -17.79 7.52
CA THR A 112 -11.70 -16.72 7.11
C THR A 112 -13.06 -17.26 6.66
N ASN A 113 -14.06 -16.39 6.61
CA ASN A 113 -15.36 -16.70 5.99
C ASN A 113 -15.28 -16.91 4.46
N GLN A 114 -14.14 -16.64 3.83
CA GLN A 114 -13.88 -16.85 2.40
C GLN A 114 -13.02 -18.09 2.13
N GLY A 115 -12.56 -18.79 3.17
CA GLY A 115 -11.62 -19.92 3.10
C GLY A 115 -10.40 -19.72 3.99
N ASP A 116 -9.60 -20.77 4.15
CA ASP A 116 -8.35 -20.69 4.91
C ASP A 116 -7.25 -20.02 4.07
N ILE A 117 -6.41 -19.22 4.74
CA ILE A 117 -5.20 -18.63 4.18
C ILE A 117 -4.01 -19.08 5.02
N PRO A 118 -3.42 -20.25 4.74
CA PRO A 118 -2.19 -20.70 5.37
C PRO A 118 -0.97 -19.97 4.83
N MET A 119 -0.08 -19.60 5.74
CA MET A 119 1.12 -18.78 5.53
C MET A 119 2.31 -19.35 6.29
N GLU A 120 3.51 -19.16 5.75
CA GLU A 120 4.78 -19.49 6.38
C GLU A 120 5.57 -18.22 6.65
N LEU A 121 5.82 -17.94 7.93
CA LEU A 121 6.56 -16.76 8.37
C LEU A 121 8.02 -17.14 8.61
N ASP A 122 8.97 -16.32 8.13
CA ASP A 122 10.39 -16.63 8.18
C ASP A 122 11.12 -15.76 9.21
N ARG A 123 11.61 -16.39 10.29
CA ARG A 123 12.34 -15.70 11.36
C ARG A 123 13.71 -15.22 10.92
N SER A 124 14.26 -15.74 9.82
CA SER A 124 15.59 -15.35 9.35
C SER A 124 15.60 -14.00 8.65
N VAL A 125 14.45 -13.53 8.14
CA VAL A 125 14.31 -12.22 7.49
C VAL A 125 13.82 -11.13 8.44
N ALA A 126 12.85 -11.45 9.30
CA ALA A 126 12.17 -10.47 10.16
C ALA A 126 11.76 -11.07 11.53
N PRO A 127 12.72 -11.47 12.38
CA PRO A 127 12.44 -12.16 13.65
C PRO A 127 11.54 -11.39 14.61
N CYS A 128 11.69 -10.05 14.72
CA CYS A 128 10.87 -9.25 15.63
C CYS A 128 9.43 -9.12 15.15
N THR A 129 9.24 -9.06 13.83
CA THR A 129 7.93 -9.08 13.18
C THR A 129 7.25 -10.42 13.37
N VAL A 130 7.93 -11.53 13.07
CA VAL A 130 7.37 -12.89 13.27
C VAL A 130 7.01 -13.12 14.74
N ASN A 131 7.85 -12.71 15.68
CA ASN A 131 7.56 -12.77 17.11
C ASN A 131 6.30 -11.97 17.51
N ALA A 132 6.11 -10.77 16.93
CA ALA A 132 4.91 -9.98 17.18
C ALA A 132 3.64 -10.65 16.60
N ILE A 133 3.69 -11.13 15.35
CA ILE A 133 2.57 -11.81 14.70
C ILE A 133 2.19 -13.10 15.45
N GLU A 134 3.17 -13.90 15.85
CA GLU A 134 2.97 -15.10 16.67
C GLU A 134 2.31 -14.75 18.01
N HIS A 135 2.75 -13.67 18.66
CA HIS A 135 2.11 -13.17 19.89
C HIS A 135 0.66 -12.74 19.67
N PHE A 136 0.38 -11.96 18.60
CA PHE A 136 -0.98 -11.52 18.26
C PHE A 136 -1.91 -12.71 17.98
N ALA A 137 -1.44 -13.68 17.18
CA ALA A 137 -2.19 -14.87 16.82
C ALA A 137 -2.51 -15.74 18.04
N ASN A 138 -1.51 -16.05 18.88
CA ASN A 138 -1.68 -16.90 20.06
C ASN A 138 -2.60 -16.28 21.14
N ASN A 139 -2.75 -14.95 21.14
CA ASN A 139 -3.62 -14.23 22.07
C ASN A 139 -4.96 -13.82 21.44
N GLY A 140 -5.32 -14.36 20.27
CA GLY A 140 -6.61 -14.11 19.62
C GLY A 140 -6.81 -12.64 19.22
N TYR A 141 -5.73 -11.89 19.00
CA TYR A 141 -5.80 -10.46 18.65
C TYR A 141 -6.50 -10.25 17.30
N TYR A 142 -6.21 -11.14 16.34
CA TYR A 142 -6.81 -11.13 15.00
C TYR A 142 -8.16 -11.83 14.90
N ASP A 143 -8.62 -12.49 15.97
CA ASP A 143 -9.92 -13.15 15.97
C ASP A 143 -11.06 -12.14 15.85
N ASP A 144 -12.02 -12.46 14.98
CA ASP A 144 -13.17 -11.65 14.61
C ASP A 144 -12.82 -10.25 14.04
N THR A 145 -11.72 -10.17 13.29
CA THR A 145 -11.28 -8.95 12.60
C THR A 145 -11.52 -9.04 11.09
N ILE A 146 -11.62 -7.90 10.41
CA ILE A 146 -11.82 -7.85 8.95
C ILE A 146 -10.52 -7.49 8.22
N CYS A 147 -10.38 -7.97 6.99
CA CYS A 147 -9.48 -7.36 6.02
C CYS A 147 -10.20 -6.16 5.39
N HIS A 148 -9.80 -4.96 5.80
CA HIS A 148 -10.54 -3.73 5.54
C HIS A 148 -10.26 -3.14 4.15
N ARG A 149 -9.20 -3.59 3.46
CA ARG A 149 -8.76 -3.03 2.18
C ARG A 149 -8.26 -4.11 1.21
N LEU A 150 -8.68 -3.99 -0.04
CA LEU A 150 -8.25 -4.74 -1.21
C LEU A 150 -7.88 -3.73 -2.30
N THR A 151 -6.69 -3.89 -2.89
CA THR A 151 -6.26 -3.13 -4.06
C THR A 151 -6.14 -4.06 -5.26
N THR A 152 -6.71 -3.68 -6.39
CA THR A 152 -6.76 -4.43 -7.66
C THR A 152 -6.10 -3.71 -8.83
N SER A 153 -5.47 -2.56 -8.58
CA SER A 153 -4.75 -1.78 -9.59
C SER A 153 -3.50 -1.13 -9.01
N GLY A 154 -2.40 -1.16 -9.77
CA GLY A 154 -1.11 -0.59 -9.36
C GLY A 154 -0.35 -1.51 -8.41
N ILE A 155 -0.97 -1.88 -7.29
CA ILE A 155 -0.53 -2.93 -6.38
C ILE A 155 -1.69 -3.93 -6.17
N PHE A 156 -1.36 -5.16 -5.80
CA PHE A 156 -2.31 -6.27 -5.76
C PHE A 156 -2.28 -6.92 -4.39
N VAL A 157 -2.90 -6.24 -3.41
CA VAL A 157 -2.77 -6.58 -2.00
C VAL A 157 -4.13 -6.70 -1.31
N LEU A 158 -4.24 -7.66 -0.37
CA LEU A 158 -5.30 -7.71 0.63
C LEU A 158 -4.70 -7.33 1.99
N GLN A 159 -5.20 -6.27 2.62
CA GLN A 159 -4.68 -5.73 3.88
C GLN A 159 -5.62 -6.06 5.05
N CYS A 160 -5.04 -6.57 6.12
CA CYS A 160 -5.71 -7.08 7.31
C CYS A 160 -5.00 -6.62 8.59
N GLY A 161 -5.47 -7.09 9.75
CA GLY A 161 -4.75 -6.94 11.02
C GLY A 161 -5.07 -5.68 11.83
N ASP A 162 -6.15 -4.97 11.47
CA ASP A 162 -6.71 -3.87 12.27
C ASP A 162 -7.98 -4.34 13.01
N PRO A 163 -7.95 -4.46 14.35
CA PRO A 163 -9.13 -4.85 15.13
C PRO A 163 -10.30 -3.86 15.06
N SER A 164 -10.04 -2.59 14.74
CA SER A 164 -11.10 -1.60 14.56
C SER A 164 -11.79 -1.71 13.19
N GLY A 165 -11.14 -2.36 12.22
CA GLY A 165 -11.58 -2.43 10.83
C GLY A 165 -11.53 -1.10 10.06
N THR A 166 -10.95 -0.04 10.64
CA THR A 166 -10.94 1.30 10.05
C THR A 166 -9.76 1.59 9.13
N GLY A 167 -8.69 0.78 9.24
CA GLY A 167 -7.38 1.01 8.64
C GLY A 167 -6.45 1.89 9.49
N ALA A 168 -6.94 2.46 10.60
CA ALA A 168 -6.17 3.35 11.47
C ALA A 168 -5.87 2.75 12.86
N GLY A 169 -6.34 1.54 13.14
CA GLY A 169 -6.13 0.89 14.43
C GLY A 169 -4.81 0.14 14.56
N GLY A 170 -4.51 -0.30 15.79
CA GLY A 170 -3.26 -0.97 16.13
C GLY A 170 -3.19 -1.40 17.60
N PRO A 171 -2.06 -1.98 18.02
CA PRO A 171 -1.94 -2.67 19.31
C PRO A 171 -1.54 -1.75 20.47
N GLY A 172 -1.42 -0.43 20.25
CA GLY A 172 -0.94 0.53 21.26
C GLY A 172 0.58 0.57 21.43
N PHE A 173 1.32 -0.15 20.57
CA PHE A 173 2.78 -0.10 20.46
C PHE A 173 3.19 -0.19 18.99
N SER A 174 4.42 0.23 18.70
CA SER A 174 5.04 0.05 17.38
C SER A 174 6.36 -0.72 17.50
N PHE A 175 6.93 -1.12 16.37
CA PHE A 175 8.27 -1.68 16.31
C PHE A 175 8.97 -1.34 14.98
N ALA A 176 10.29 -1.51 14.99
CA ALA A 176 11.16 -1.14 13.89
C ALA A 176 10.85 -1.92 12.61
N ASN A 177 11.19 -1.34 11.47
CA ASN A 177 11.27 -2.09 10.23
C ASN A 177 12.47 -3.05 10.26
N GLU A 178 12.25 -4.25 9.73
CA GLU A 178 13.31 -5.21 9.40
C GLU A 178 13.43 -5.34 7.87
N TYR A 179 14.00 -6.43 7.38
CA TYR A 179 14.22 -6.69 5.96
C TYR A 179 12.98 -6.40 5.09
N PRO A 180 13.13 -5.77 3.92
CA PRO A 180 14.36 -5.28 3.32
C PRO A 180 14.82 -3.90 3.80
N THR A 181 14.02 -3.22 4.62
CA THR A 181 14.25 -1.81 4.96
C THR A 181 15.61 -1.57 5.62
N ASP A 182 16.07 -2.51 6.44
CA ASP A 182 17.36 -2.45 7.15
C ASP A 182 18.59 -2.80 6.29
N GLU A 183 18.38 -3.29 5.05
CA GLU A 183 19.42 -3.58 4.06
C GLU A 183 19.30 -2.71 2.79
N ALA A 184 18.18 -1.99 2.65
CA ALA A 184 17.93 -1.13 1.50
C ALA A 184 18.83 0.11 1.53
N ALA A 185 19.65 0.28 0.48
CA ALA A 185 20.43 1.51 0.29
C ALA A 185 19.56 2.74 -0.04
N ASP A 186 18.38 2.51 -0.61
CA ASP A 186 17.39 3.51 -0.97
C ASP A 186 15.99 2.90 -0.85
N THR A 187 15.05 3.64 -0.27
CA THR A 187 13.63 3.24 -0.16
C THR A 187 12.70 4.07 -1.05
N SER A 188 13.24 4.99 -1.85
CA SER A 188 12.46 5.81 -2.79
C SER A 188 12.18 5.10 -4.11
N THR A 189 13.05 4.17 -4.51
CA THR A 189 12.86 3.35 -5.72
C THR A 189 12.06 2.09 -5.41
N PRO A 190 10.89 1.86 -6.04
CA PRO A 190 10.11 0.64 -5.82
C PRO A 190 10.85 -0.64 -6.26
N VAL A 191 10.64 -1.71 -5.51
CA VAL A 191 10.99 -3.09 -5.83
C VAL A 191 9.73 -3.91 -6.02
N THR A 192 9.81 -4.99 -6.79
CA THR A 192 8.68 -5.90 -6.95
C THR A 192 8.64 -6.86 -5.77
N TYR A 193 7.62 -6.74 -4.92
CA TYR A 193 7.31 -7.77 -3.95
C TYR A 193 6.54 -8.87 -4.69
N PRO A 194 7.10 -10.09 -4.79
CA PRO A 194 6.50 -11.12 -5.63
C PRO A 194 5.18 -11.62 -5.05
N ARG A 195 4.33 -12.19 -5.90
CA ARG A 195 3.13 -12.91 -5.48
C ARG A 195 3.43 -13.87 -4.33
N GLY A 196 2.53 -13.90 -3.36
CA GLY A 196 2.63 -14.68 -2.14
C GLY A 196 3.40 -13.98 -1.02
N SER A 197 4.15 -12.91 -1.29
CA SER A 197 4.85 -12.21 -0.20
C SER A 197 3.90 -11.53 0.78
N ILE A 198 4.30 -11.56 2.05
CA ILE A 198 3.61 -10.95 3.17
C ILE A 198 4.48 -9.83 3.70
N ALA A 199 3.90 -8.65 3.90
CA ALA A 199 4.63 -7.53 4.46
C ALA A 199 3.79 -6.68 5.44
N MET A 200 4.47 -6.03 6.37
CA MET A 200 3.84 -5.16 7.37
C MET A 200 3.34 -3.88 6.71
N ALA A 201 2.09 -3.49 7.00
CA ALA A 201 1.62 -2.14 6.73
C ALA A 201 2.15 -1.20 7.81
N ASN A 202 2.49 0.03 7.43
CA ASN A 202 3.02 1.05 8.35
C ASN A 202 2.63 2.47 7.92
N ALA A 203 2.84 3.43 8.80
CA ALA A 203 2.61 4.87 8.57
C ALA A 203 3.95 5.63 8.38
N GLY A 204 4.99 4.94 7.91
CA GLY A 204 6.36 5.42 7.83
C GLY A 204 7.35 4.52 8.57
N ALA A 205 8.62 4.88 8.52
CA ALA A 205 9.69 4.11 9.13
C ALA A 205 9.44 3.85 10.62
N ASP A 206 9.66 2.60 11.04
CA ASP A 206 9.60 2.11 12.42
C ASP A 206 8.22 2.27 13.09
N THR A 207 7.17 2.25 12.28
CA THR A 207 5.77 2.31 12.73
C THR A 207 5.00 1.02 12.46
N ASN A 208 5.69 -0.13 12.36
CA ASN A 208 5.01 -1.41 12.26
C ASN A 208 4.14 -1.62 13.51
N GLY A 209 2.87 -1.94 13.29
CA GLY A 209 1.90 -2.25 14.34
C GLY A 209 1.39 -3.67 14.19
N SER A 210 0.07 -3.84 14.05
CA SER A 210 -0.54 -5.16 13.85
C SER A 210 -1.02 -5.42 12.43
N GLN A 211 -1.03 -4.39 11.56
CA GLN A 211 -1.56 -4.48 10.21
C GLN A 211 -0.52 -5.05 9.24
N PHE A 212 -0.96 -5.91 8.34
CA PHE A 212 -0.13 -6.54 7.30
C PHE A 212 -0.93 -6.64 6.01
N PHE A 213 -0.23 -6.84 4.90
CA PHE A 213 -0.85 -7.09 3.60
C PHE A 213 -0.27 -8.33 2.93
N LEU A 214 -1.14 -8.99 2.17
CA LEU A 214 -0.89 -10.22 1.43
C LEU A 214 -0.87 -9.90 -0.06
N ASN A 215 0.28 -10.07 -0.71
CA ASN A 215 0.42 -9.82 -2.14
C ASN A 215 -0.14 -11.00 -2.93
N TYR A 216 -1.30 -10.83 -3.56
CA TYR A 216 -1.87 -11.86 -4.42
C TYR A 216 -1.40 -11.73 -5.87
N GLN A 217 -0.73 -10.65 -6.27
CA GLN A 217 0.10 -10.61 -7.47
C GLN A 217 1.38 -9.81 -7.20
N ASP A 218 2.34 -9.88 -8.13
CA ASP A 218 3.54 -9.07 -8.11
C ASP A 218 3.19 -7.58 -7.96
N SER A 219 3.69 -6.97 -6.88
CA SER A 219 3.32 -5.62 -6.49
C SER A 219 4.56 -4.72 -6.39
N PRO A 220 4.67 -3.65 -7.21
CA PRO A 220 5.75 -2.68 -7.08
C PRO A 220 5.51 -1.81 -5.85
N LEU A 221 6.37 -1.95 -4.84
CA LEU A 221 6.28 -1.26 -3.55
C LEU A 221 7.65 -0.71 -3.15
N ALA A 222 7.67 0.38 -2.40
CA ALA A 222 8.91 0.83 -1.76
C ALA A 222 9.50 -0.30 -0.88
N PRO A 223 10.83 -0.49 -0.82
CA PRO A 223 11.46 -1.44 0.10
C PRO A 223 11.48 -0.91 1.55
N SER A 224 10.37 -0.30 1.99
CA SER A 224 10.11 0.24 3.32
C SER A 224 9.03 -0.54 4.08
N TYR A 225 8.57 -1.67 3.53
CA TYR A 225 7.59 -2.55 4.14
C TYR A 225 8.28 -3.85 4.51
N THR A 226 8.25 -4.19 5.80
CA THR A 226 8.99 -5.36 6.29
C THR A 226 8.39 -6.64 5.72
N TYR A 227 9.16 -7.35 4.91
CA TYR A 227 8.85 -8.68 4.41
C TYR A 227 9.10 -9.71 5.51
N PHE A 228 8.15 -10.61 5.74
CA PHE A 228 8.28 -11.57 6.84
C PHE A 228 7.75 -12.98 6.55
N GLY A 229 7.40 -13.30 5.29
CA GLY A 229 6.95 -14.64 4.94
C GLY A 229 6.21 -14.75 3.62
N GLN A 230 5.73 -15.95 3.34
CA GLN A 230 4.97 -16.29 2.13
C GLN A 230 3.60 -16.89 2.46
N VAL A 231 2.60 -16.54 1.67
CA VAL A 231 1.34 -17.27 1.58
C VAL A 231 1.60 -18.55 0.78
N THR A 232 1.07 -19.66 1.27
CA THR A 232 1.16 -20.96 0.58
C THR A 232 0.26 -21.00 -0.65
N ASP A 233 0.46 -21.97 -1.54
CA ASP A 233 -0.36 -22.12 -2.76
C ASP A 233 -1.87 -22.23 -2.48
N SER A 234 -2.27 -22.95 -1.42
CA SER A 234 -3.68 -23.04 -1.05
C SER A 234 -4.24 -21.72 -0.53
N GLY A 235 -3.44 -20.94 0.21
CA GLY A 235 -3.82 -19.58 0.62
C GLY A 235 -3.93 -18.63 -0.56
N LEU A 236 -3.03 -18.75 -1.55
CA LEU A 236 -3.06 -17.98 -2.79
C LEU A 236 -4.34 -18.23 -3.60
N ASN A 237 -4.85 -19.45 -3.64
CA ASN A 237 -6.14 -19.74 -4.28
C ASN A 237 -7.30 -19.01 -3.59
N THR A 238 -7.30 -18.96 -2.26
CA THR A 238 -8.29 -18.19 -1.49
C THR A 238 -8.18 -16.69 -1.79
N LEU A 239 -6.94 -16.16 -1.86
CA LEU A 239 -6.72 -14.76 -2.18
C LEU A 239 -7.17 -14.39 -3.60
N ASP A 240 -6.94 -15.26 -4.58
CA ASP A 240 -7.43 -15.05 -5.95
C ASP A 240 -8.95 -15.00 -5.99
N ALA A 241 -9.62 -15.94 -5.32
CA ALA A 241 -11.08 -15.96 -5.26
C ALA A 241 -11.67 -14.71 -4.57
N ILE A 242 -10.96 -14.12 -3.60
CA ILE A 242 -11.32 -12.85 -2.98
C ILE A 242 -11.10 -11.71 -3.99
N ALA A 243 -9.93 -11.65 -4.64
CA ALA A 243 -9.56 -10.58 -5.55
C ALA A 243 -10.44 -10.53 -6.82
N ASP A 244 -10.84 -11.69 -7.35
CA ASP A 244 -11.70 -11.82 -8.53
C ASP A 244 -13.09 -11.19 -8.32
N LYS A 245 -13.56 -11.12 -7.07
CA LYS A 245 -14.81 -10.44 -6.70
C LYS A 245 -14.67 -8.91 -6.72
N GLY A 246 -13.44 -8.41 -6.64
CA GLY A 246 -13.14 -6.98 -6.65
C GLY A 246 -13.48 -6.26 -5.34
N THR A 247 -13.60 -4.95 -5.41
CA THR A 247 -13.89 -4.06 -4.29
C THR A 247 -15.37 -3.70 -4.21
N ALA A 248 -15.86 -3.37 -3.02
CA ALA A 248 -17.27 -3.02 -2.78
C ALA A 248 -17.75 -1.80 -3.57
N ASN A 249 -16.85 -0.87 -3.90
CA ASN A 249 -17.14 0.32 -4.70
C ASN A 249 -16.91 0.10 -6.20
N GLY A 250 -16.46 -1.08 -6.63
CA GLY A 250 -16.09 -1.41 -8.01
C GLY A 250 -14.83 -0.69 -8.51
N GLY A 251 -14.11 0.00 -7.64
CA GLY A 251 -12.86 0.70 -7.95
C GLY A 251 -11.62 -0.18 -7.82
N GLY A 252 -10.47 0.38 -8.18
CA GLY A 252 -9.17 -0.29 -8.05
C GLY A 252 -8.65 -0.40 -6.61
N ASP A 253 -9.31 0.26 -5.65
CA ASP A 253 -8.95 0.24 -4.23
C ASP A 253 -10.17 0.51 -3.35
N GLY A 254 -10.28 -0.21 -2.24
CA GLY A 254 -11.36 -0.05 -1.27
C GLY A 254 -11.57 -1.29 -0.43
N SER A 255 -12.67 -1.37 0.31
CA SER A 255 -13.02 -2.61 1.02
C SER A 255 -13.34 -3.74 0.03
N PRO A 256 -13.06 -5.01 0.39
CA PRO A 256 -13.46 -6.16 -0.43
C PRO A 256 -14.96 -6.15 -0.78
N ALA A 257 -15.33 -6.61 -1.98
CA ALA A 257 -16.73 -6.67 -2.42
C ALA A 257 -17.59 -7.57 -1.54
N GLU A 258 -17.00 -8.67 -1.08
CA GLU A 258 -17.55 -9.49 -0.02
C GLU A 258 -16.64 -9.40 1.21
N GLU A 259 -17.22 -9.26 2.39
CA GLU A 259 -16.45 -9.16 3.64
C GLU A 259 -15.51 -10.36 3.78
N VAL A 260 -14.23 -10.07 4.05
CA VAL A 260 -13.22 -11.04 4.45
C VAL A 260 -13.01 -10.87 5.95
N ARG A 261 -13.55 -11.80 6.73
CA ARG A 261 -13.45 -11.82 8.19
C ARG A 261 -12.55 -12.95 8.62
N ILE A 262 -11.48 -12.62 9.35
CA ILE A 262 -10.64 -13.57 10.06
C ILE A 262 -11.42 -14.00 11.30
N THR A 263 -11.99 -15.20 11.25
CA THR A 263 -12.77 -15.76 12.35
C THR A 263 -11.85 -16.27 13.46
N LYS A 264 -10.68 -16.79 13.08
CA LYS A 264 -9.67 -17.31 14.00
C LYS A 264 -8.30 -17.32 13.35
N VAL A 265 -7.25 -17.16 14.14
CA VAL A 265 -5.88 -17.47 13.72
C VAL A 265 -5.32 -18.66 14.50
N SER A 266 -4.58 -19.53 13.81
CA SER A 266 -3.87 -20.65 14.44
C SER A 266 -2.38 -20.61 14.09
N VAL A 267 -1.55 -21.02 15.04
CA VAL A 267 -0.09 -21.08 14.91
C VAL A 267 0.36 -22.53 15.10
N THR A 268 1.25 -23.00 14.22
CA THR A 268 1.96 -24.28 14.36
C THR A 268 3.44 -24.02 14.09
N SER A 269 4.30 -24.54 14.97
CA SER A 269 5.77 -24.39 14.92
C SER A 269 6.49 -25.73 15.07
#